data_AF-A0A1B6Y7B2-F1
#
_entry.id   AF-A0A1B6Y7B2-F1
#
_cell.length_a   1.000
_cell.length_b   1.000
_cell.length_c   1.000
_cell.angle_alpha   90.00
_cell.angle_beta   90.00
_cell.angle_gamma   90.00
#
_symmetry.space_group_name_H-M   'P 1'
#
loop_
_entity.id
_entity.type
_entity.pdbx_description
1 polymer ?
#
loop_
_entity_poly.entity_id
_entity_poly.type
_entity_poly.pdbx_seq_one_letter_code
_entity_poly.pdbx_strand_id
1 'polypeptide(L)'
;MSKKTSLGHNPLAYSLKSHASFDFIKNTQDTSDTSNVEKPKQKKVTSYYLHEETIDRIKAVAEQKGESYSSVVNDFLKVMLDKENQKE
;
A
#
# COMPACT_ATOMS: atom_id res chain seq x y z
N MET A 1 -42.87 4.00 -34.91
CA MET A 1 -41.40 3.98 -34.76
C MET A 1 -41.06 3.50 -33.35
N SER A 2 -40.73 2.22 -33.22
CA SER A 2 -40.41 1.60 -31.94
C SER A 2 -39.00 2.04 -31.52
N LYS A 3 -38.87 2.73 -30.38
CA LYS A 3 -37.57 3.11 -29.82
C LYS A 3 -36.88 1.81 -29.40
N LYS A 4 -35.88 1.38 -30.17
CA LYS A 4 -35.01 0.25 -29.81
C LYS A 4 -34.36 0.57 -28.47
N THR A 5 -34.82 -0.05 -27.40
CA THR A 5 -34.12 -0.06 -26.12
C THR A 5 -32.86 -0.87 -26.36
N SER A 6 -31.69 -0.26 -26.21
CA SER A 6 -30.41 -0.90 -26.51
C SER A 6 -30.28 -2.16 -25.65
N LEU A 7 -30.34 -3.30 -26.35
CA LEU A 7 -30.11 -4.63 -25.83
C LEU A 7 -28.65 -4.69 -25.39
N GLY A 8 -28.40 -4.56 -24.09
CA GLY A 8 -27.06 -4.53 -23.51
C GLY A 8 -26.90 -3.31 -22.61
N HIS A 9 -27.02 -3.52 -21.31
CA HIS A 9 -26.58 -2.54 -20.32
C HIS A 9 -25.10 -2.27 -20.57
N ASN A 10 -24.74 -1.08 -21.04
CA ASN A 10 -23.35 -0.68 -21.11
C ASN A 10 -22.82 -0.72 -19.68
N PRO A 11 -21.86 -1.61 -19.38
CA PRO A 11 -21.39 -1.77 -18.02
C PRO A 11 -20.58 -0.55 -17.60
N LEU A 12 -20.25 0.38 -18.52
CA LEU A 12 -19.62 1.67 -18.25
C LEU A 12 -20.66 2.79 -18.16
N ALA A 13 -20.61 3.56 -17.07
CA ALA A 13 -21.35 4.78 -16.85
C ALA A 13 -20.42 5.99 -16.79
N TYR A 14 -20.89 7.12 -17.33
CA TYR A 14 -20.17 8.38 -17.27
C TYR A 14 -20.39 9.07 -15.91
N SER A 15 -19.31 9.44 -15.22
CA SER A 15 -19.35 10.13 -13.92
C SER A 15 -18.71 11.51 -14.00
N LEU A 16 -19.34 12.49 -13.34
CA LEU A 16 -18.89 13.88 -13.24
C LEU A 16 -18.49 14.28 -11.80
N LYS A 17 -18.36 13.31 -10.88
CA LYS A 17 -18.23 13.61 -9.44
C LYS A 17 -16.87 14.18 -9.02
N SER A 18 -15.82 14.10 -9.84
CA SER A 18 -14.59 14.90 -9.64
C SER A 18 -13.80 15.16 -10.93
N HIS A 19 -13.73 14.20 -11.85
CA HIS A 19 -13.22 14.34 -13.21
C HIS A 19 -14.12 13.54 -14.16
N ALA A 20 -14.21 13.97 -15.42
CA ALA A 20 -14.96 13.25 -16.46
C ALA A 20 -14.31 11.88 -16.72
N SER A 21 -14.94 10.80 -16.27
CA SER A 21 -14.48 9.42 -16.46
C SER A 21 -15.62 8.47 -16.79
N PHE A 22 -15.28 7.34 -17.41
CA PHE A 22 -16.19 6.20 -17.58
C PHE A 22 -15.80 5.12 -16.58
N ASP A 23 -16.73 4.75 -15.69
CA ASP A 23 -16.52 3.72 -14.66
C ASP A 23 -17.55 2.61 -14.76
N PHE A 24 -17.21 1.41 -14.30
CA PHE A 24 -18.14 0.30 -14.31
C PHE A 24 -19.29 0.49 -13.30
N ILE A 25 -20.54 0.24 -13.72
CA ILE A 25 -21.71 0.23 -12.84
C ILE A 25 -21.54 -0.94 -11.86
N LYS A 26 -21.21 -0.63 -10.60
CA LYS A 26 -21.20 -1.64 -9.53
C LYS A 26 -22.64 -2.09 -9.29
N ASN A 27 -22.90 -3.38 -9.53
CA ASN A 27 -24.19 -3.99 -9.23
C ASN A 27 -24.40 -3.89 -7.71
N THR A 28 -25.31 -3.02 -7.27
CA THR A 28 -25.60 -2.77 -5.86
C THR A 28 -26.55 -3.83 -5.34
N GLN A 29 -26.01 -5.04 -5.26
CA GLN A 29 -26.64 -6.15 -4.55
C GLN A 29 -25.56 -6.92 -3.81
N ASP A 30 -24.83 -6.17 -2.97
CA ASP A 30 -24.43 -6.65 -1.66
C ASP A 30 -24.16 -5.46 -0.76
N THR A 31 -24.57 -5.66 0.47
CA THR A 31 -24.68 -4.77 1.60
C THR A 31 -23.40 -4.00 1.91
N SER A 32 -23.60 -2.72 2.29
CA SER A 32 -22.83 -1.99 3.29
C SER A 32 -21.61 -2.71 3.90
N ASP A 33 -20.47 -2.69 3.21
CA ASP A 33 -19.18 -2.75 3.87
C ASP A 33 -18.40 -1.51 3.48
N THR A 34 -18.41 -0.56 4.41
CA THR A 34 -17.42 0.52 4.46
C THR A 34 -16.09 -0.16 4.81
N SER A 35 -15.54 -0.91 3.87
CA SER A 35 -14.20 -1.43 3.98
C SER A 35 -13.28 -0.21 4.00
N ASN A 36 -12.80 0.09 5.19
CA ASN A 36 -11.62 0.89 5.45
C ASN A 36 -10.48 0.20 4.69
N VAL A 37 -10.37 0.47 3.38
CA VAL A 37 -9.24 0.03 2.57
C VAL A 37 -8.07 0.85 3.08
N GLU A 38 -7.38 0.33 4.10
CA GLU A 38 -6.07 0.83 4.51
C GLU A 38 -5.25 0.98 3.24
N LYS A 39 -4.93 2.23 2.88
CA LYS A 39 -4.12 2.51 1.71
C LYS A 39 -2.84 1.68 1.83
N PRO A 40 -2.44 0.93 0.78
CA PRO A 40 -1.24 0.12 0.86
C PRO A 40 -0.06 1.01 1.24
N LYS A 41 0.63 0.67 2.34
CA LYS A 41 1.78 1.43 2.84
C LYS A 41 2.81 1.52 1.72
N GLN A 42 3.05 2.74 1.23
CA GLN A 42 3.99 2.98 0.14
C GLN A 42 5.41 2.71 0.64
N LYS A 43 6.09 1.73 0.04
CA LYS A 43 7.51 1.48 0.30
C LYS A 43 8.34 2.50 -0.49
N LYS A 44 9.31 3.12 0.17
CA LYS A 44 10.28 4.03 -0.45
C LYS A 44 11.69 3.50 -0.23
N VAL A 45 12.55 3.69 -1.22
CA VAL A 45 13.97 3.37 -1.11
C VAL A 45 14.71 4.61 -0.63
N THR A 46 15.64 4.42 0.29
CA THR A 46 16.51 5.46 0.83
C THR A 46 17.92 4.91 0.95
N SER A 47 18.92 5.77 0.80
CA SER A 47 20.34 5.42 0.83
C SER A 47 21.04 6.28 1.85
N TYR A 48 21.86 5.65 2.69
CA TYR A 48 22.62 6.31 3.75
C TYR A 48 24.07 5.88 3.70
N TYR A 49 24.96 6.77 4.15
CA TYR A 49 26.34 6.40 4.43
C TYR A 49 26.42 5.79 5.84
N LEU A 50 26.87 4.55 5.91
CA LEU A 50 27.10 3.82 7.15
C LEU A 50 28.57 3.41 7.23
N HIS A 51 29.09 3.30 8.45
CA HIS A 51 30.40 2.71 8.67
C HIS A 51 30.40 1.24 8.26
N GLU A 52 31.53 0.78 7.72
CA GLU A 52 31.73 -0.60 7.25
C GLU A 52 31.43 -1.63 8.36
N GLU A 53 31.92 -1.38 9.58
CA GLU A 53 31.67 -2.24 10.74
C GLU A 53 30.17 -2.42 11.04
N THR A 54 29.37 -1.37 10.85
CA THR A 54 27.92 -1.42 11.05
C THR A 54 27.26 -2.27 9.97
N ILE A 55 27.71 -2.12 8.72
CA ILE A 55 27.22 -2.91 7.59
C ILE A 55 27.50 -4.39 7.83
N ASP A 56 28.71 -4.75 8.24
CA ASP A 56 29.09 -6.15 8.45
C ASP A 56 28.36 -6.79 9.63
N ARG A 57 28.10 -6.04 10.69
CA ARG A 57 27.23 -6.50 11.79
C ARG A 57 25.80 -6.75 11.31
N ILE A 58 25.23 -5.85 10.52
CA ILE A 58 23.89 -6.03 9.94
C ILE A 58 23.87 -7.29 9.06
N LYS A 59 24.93 -7.52 8.28
CA LYS A 59 25.02 -8.70 7.44
C LYS A 59 25.03 -9.99 8.25
N ALA A 60 25.88 -10.07 9.27
CA ALA A 60 25.97 -11.23 10.14
C ALA A 60 24.63 -11.53 10.83
N VAL A 61 23.91 -10.50 11.30
CA VAL A 61 22.58 -10.69 11.90
C VAL A 61 21.55 -11.20 10.88
N ALA A 62 21.58 -10.70 9.65
CA ALA A 62 20.68 -11.14 8.60
C ALA A 62 20.93 -12.61 8.21
N GLU A 63 22.20 -13.01 8.09
CA GLU A 63 22.59 -14.40 7.85
C GLU A 63 22.13 -15.33 8.98
N GLN A 64 22.32 -14.93 10.24
CA GLN A 64 21.87 -15.70 11.40
C GLN A 64 20.35 -15.88 11.46
N LYS A 65 19.59 -14.87 11.03
CA LYS A 65 18.11 -14.91 11.01
C LYS A 65 17.52 -15.52 9.74
N GLY A 66 18.31 -15.70 8.68
CA GLY A 66 17.80 -16.10 7.37
C GLY A 66 16.90 -15.03 6.73
N GLU A 67 17.12 -13.76 7.06
CA GLU A 67 16.31 -12.63 6.59
C GLU A 67 17.08 -11.74 5.61
N SER A 68 16.35 -10.89 4.89
CA SER A 68 16.98 -9.86 4.04
C SER A 68 17.56 -8.71 4.87
N TYR A 69 18.64 -8.08 4.40
CA TYR A 69 19.25 -6.91 5.06
C TYR A 69 18.25 -5.78 5.31
N SER A 70 17.34 -5.52 4.36
CA SER A 70 16.34 -4.47 4.49
C SER A 70 15.29 -4.78 5.57
N SER A 71 14.98 -6.06 5.82
CA SER A 71 14.11 -6.48 6.94
C SER A 71 14.76 -6.13 8.28
N VAL A 72 16.01 -6.58 8.46
CA VAL A 72 16.78 -6.37 9.69
C VAL A 72 16.95 -4.87 9.99
N VAL A 73 17.31 -4.08 8.98
CA VAL A 73 17.47 -2.62 9.13
C VAL A 73 16.14 -1.96 9.49
N ASN A 74 15.04 -2.32 8.83
CA ASN A 74 13.74 -1.75 9.14
C ASN A 74 13.30 -2.07 10.56
N ASP A 75 13.56 -3.27 11.05
CA ASP A 75 13.17 -3.65 12.41
C ASP A 75 14.00 -2.94 13.47
N PHE A 76 15.32 -2.78 13.24
CA PHE A 76 16.15 -1.94 14.10
C PHE A 76 15.67 -0.49 14.15
N LEU A 77 15.31 0.09 13.00
CA LEU A 77 14.80 1.45 12.93
C LEU A 77 13.45 1.60 13.65
N LYS A 78 12.50 0.67 13.46
CA LYS A 78 11.21 0.70 14.18
C LYS A 78 11.41 0.65 15.69
N VAL A 79 12.20 -0.31 16.18
CA VAL A 79 12.46 -0.45 17.62
C VAL A 79 13.07 0.81 18.21
N MET A 80 13.96 1.49 17.47
CA MET A 80 14.55 2.73 17.95
C MET A 80 13.55 3.89 17.94
N LEU A 81 12.77 4.07 16.87
CA LEU A 81 11.75 5.11 16.78
C LEU A 81 10.65 4.93 17.85
N ASP A 82 10.23 3.70 18.11
CA ASP A 82 9.25 3.39 19.16
C ASP A 82 9.79 3.76 20.55
N LYS A 83 11.09 3.53 20.79
CA LYS A 83 11.75 3.92 22.05
C LYS A 83 11.88 5.43 22.20
N GLU A 84 12.10 6.17 21.11
CA GLU A 84 12.14 7.64 21.16
C GLU A 84 10.76 8.22 21.47
N ASN A 85 9.71 7.72 20.81
CA ASN A 85 8.34 8.17 21.04
C ASN A 85 7.80 7.88 22.44
N GLN A 86 8.39 6.93 23.17
CA GLN A 86 8.02 6.61 24.57
C GLN A 86 8.77 7.45 25.61
N LYS A 87 9.75 8.26 25.21
CA LYS A 87 10.50 9.14 26.11
C LYS A 87 9.95 10.56 26.21
N GLU A 88 9.03 10.93 25.32
CA GLU A 88 8.21 12.16 25.40
C GLU A 88 6.96 11.94 26.24
#